data_AF-A0AAD7DS15-F1
#
_entry.id   AF-A0AAD7DS15-F1
#
_cell.length_a   1.000
_cell.length_b   1.000
_cell.length_c   1.000
_cell.angle_alpha   90.00
_cell.angle_beta   90.00
_cell.angle_gamma   90.00
#
_symmetry.space_group_name_H-M   'P 1'
#
loop_
_entity.id
_entity.type
_entity.pdbx_description
1 polymer ?
#
loop_
_entity_poly.entity_id
_entity_poly.type
_entity_poly.pdbx_seq_one_letter_code
_entity_poly.pdbx_strand_id
1 'polypeptide(L)'
;MLALRLRSFLRPPPRLLPCYSVSRSLHWRIPRALPALQKTKTRLYSDVAEARLREQGIPLANSAPTTAALLAYADGNWHAPSVIPAGWSSDWKSWTHLLTLFAYSSYFLRLPQIEMLVNVKHGIPGEVRPLMFHHARDALVFQVDVPDTGGAQVHYLDCARFELWTYAREDVDTIEELCLLIGAASTPEGVPLVRVDPDPDGEAAIKRILARDESVVAALEREFLGYAPRVTTPEEELVSADEQDRVLREKLADGIRRTRANIQEAEEELAEYAQELAEELETGVPSEQLEEDQRAHVEMRAAVEEAKTKAAEWELLWESKYGKWVEE
;
A
#
# COMPACT_ATOMS: atom_id res chain seq x y z
N MET A 1 32.80 21.58 -13.18
CA MET A 1 32.25 20.32 -13.76
C MET A 1 31.77 19.35 -12.66
N LEU A 2 32.43 19.31 -11.51
CA LEU A 2 32.10 18.44 -10.38
C LEU A 2 30.70 18.67 -9.78
N ALA A 3 30.34 19.93 -9.53
CA ALA A 3 29.01 20.30 -9.01
C ALA A 3 27.87 19.83 -9.94
N LEU A 4 28.11 19.79 -11.27
CA LEU A 4 27.16 19.25 -12.25
C LEU A 4 27.11 17.71 -12.22
N ARG A 5 28.25 17.04 -12.00
CA ARG A 5 28.30 15.57 -11.78
C ARG A 5 27.52 15.20 -10.52
N LEU A 6 27.80 15.82 -9.38
CA LEU A 6 27.08 15.59 -8.12
C LEU A 6 25.56 15.81 -8.30
N ARG A 7 25.14 16.91 -8.93
CA ARG A 7 23.73 17.17 -9.22
C ARG A 7 23.08 16.13 -10.13
N SER A 8 23.84 15.49 -11.02
CA SER A 8 23.33 14.39 -11.86
C SER A 8 23.15 13.08 -11.07
N PHE A 9 23.96 12.87 -10.02
CA PHE A 9 23.84 11.73 -9.09
C PHE A 9 22.78 11.92 -8.02
N LEU A 10 22.46 13.19 -7.69
CA LEU A 10 21.31 13.54 -6.84
C LEU A 10 19.97 13.30 -7.53
N ARG A 11 19.96 12.79 -8.78
CA ARG A 11 18.75 12.23 -9.36
C ARG A 11 18.35 11.02 -8.51
N PRO A 12 17.12 10.97 -7.99
CA PRO A 12 16.65 9.78 -7.29
C PRO A 12 16.86 8.55 -8.19
N PRO A 13 17.13 7.36 -7.62
CA PRO A 13 17.12 6.12 -8.41
C PRO A 13 15.87 6.11 -9.30
N PRO A 14 15.93 5.55 -10.53
CA PRO A 14 14.82 5.56 -11.48
C PRO A 14 13.56 5.22 -10.72
N ARG A 15 12.66 6.22 -10.63
CA ARG A 15 11.65 6.35 -9.57
C ARG A 15 11.38 4.97 -8.96
N LEU A 16 11.83 4.76 -7.71
CA LEU A 16 11.03 3.92 -6.84
C LEU A 16 9.69 4.65 -6.85
N LEU A 17 8.80 4.21 -7.75
CA LEU A 17 7.46 4.74 -7.87
C LEU A 17 6.98 4.77 -6.43
N PRO A 18 6.39 5.88 -5.95
CA PRO A 18 5.77 5.82 -4.66
C PRO A 18 4.81 4.63 -4.72
N CYS A 19 5.11 3.57 -3.97
CA CYS A 19 4.04 2.85 -3.33
C CYS A 19 3.26 3.96 -2.65
N TYR A 20 2.06 4.26 -3.16
CA TYR A 20 1.25 5.45 -2.90
C TYR A 20 1.55 6.70 -3.75
N SER A 21 1.43 6.59 -5.07
CA SER A 21 0.87 7.69 -5.87
C SER A 21 -0.64 7.75 -5.60
N VAL A 22 -1.02 8.42 -4.51
CA VAL A 22 -2.41 8.84 -4.30
C VAL A 22 -2.69 9.94 -5.32
N SER A 23 -3.42 9.60 -6.38
CA SER A 23 -3.99 10.59 -7.30
C SER A 23 -4.95 11.48 -6.52
N ARG A 24 -4.89 12.78 -6.80
CA ARG A 24 -5.52 13.83 -6.02
C ARG A 24 -7.05 13.78 -6.11
N SER A 25 -7.70 13.28 -5.07
CA SER A 25 -8.97 13.83 -4.54
C SER A 25 -9.33 13.19 -3.20
N LEU A 26 -8.74 13.70 -2.11
CA LEU A 26 -9.30 13.86 -0.76
C LEU A 26 -8.15 14.15 0.23
N HIS A 27 -8.25 15.26 0.97
CA HIS A 27 -7.27 15.65 1.97
C HIS A 27 -7.34 14.71 3.19
N TRP A 28 -6.31 13.89 3.42
CA TRP A 28 -6.10 13.24 4.71
C TRP A 28 -4.88 13.84 5.42
N ARG A 29 -5.07 14.35 6.64
CA ARG A 29 -3.99 14.68 7.58
C ARG A 29 -3.71 13.44 8.41
N ILE A 30 -2.49 12.89 8.32
CA ILE A 30 -2.01 11.87 9.27
C ILE A 30 -1.85 12.55 10.65
N PRO A 31 -2.43 12.03 11.74
CA PRO A 31 -2.07 12.46 13.08
C PRO A 31 -0.63 12.04 13.40
N ARG A 32 0.22 13.01 13.77
CA ARG A 32 1.57 12.74 14.27
C ARG A 32 1.50 12.07 15.65
N ALA A 33 2.27 10.97 15.77
CA ALA A 33 2.73 10.25 16.95
C ALA A 33 1.81 9.18 17.57
N LEU A 34 2.26 7.91 17.50
CA LEU A 34 2.00 6.83 18.47
C LEU A 34 3.28 5.99 18.67
N PRO A 35 3.57 5.48 19.90
CA PRO A 35 4.91 5.05 20.32
C PRO A 35 5.16 3.54 20.14
N ALA A 36 6.43 3.16 20.29
CA ALA A 36 7.08 1.86 20.02
C ALA A 36 6.40 0.56 20.52
N LEU A 37 5.32 0.62 21.33
CA LEU A 37 4.54 -0.53 21.81
C LEU A 37 3.65 -1.19 20.74
N GLN A 38 3.32 -0.48 19.65
CA GLN A 38 2.58 -1.09 18.54
C GLN A 38 3.45 -2.05 17.71
N LYS A 39 4.75 -1.75 17.51
CA LYS A 39 5.63 -2.54 16.61
C LYS A 39 5.77 -4.00 17.02
N THR A 40 5.86 -4.29 18.32
CA THR A 40 5.99 -5.67 18.84
C THR A 40 4.71 -6.47 18.67
N LYS A 41 3.56 -5.83 18.87
CA LYS A 41 2.25 -6.45 18.65
C LYS A 41 2.04 -6.75 17.17
N THR A 42 2.37 -5.81 16.27
CA THR A 42 2.20 -5.98 14.82
C THR A 42 3.01 -7.13 14.22
N ARG A 43 4.25 -7.38 14.69
CA ARG A 43 5.05 -8.55 14.28
C ARG A 43 4.44 -9.88 14.74
N LEU A 44 4.02 -9.96 16.00
CA LEU A 44 3.37 -11.18 16.52
C LEU A 44 2.08 -11.53 15.75
N TYR A 45 1.37 -10.53 15.21
CA TYR A 45 0.13 -10.75 14.45
C TYR A 45 0.36 -11.22 13.01
N SER A 46 1.43 -10.78 12.33
CA SER A 46 1.76 -11.32 11.01
C SER A 46 2.10 -12.80 11.09
N ASP A 47 2.89 -13.19 12.10
CA ASP A 47 3.46 -14.54 12.18
C ASP A 47 2.38 -15.61 12.40
N VAL A 48 1.33 -15.30 13.17
CA VAL A 48 0.21 -16.23 13.44
C VAL A 48 -0.70 -16.40 12.22
N ALA A 49 -1.03 -15.30 11.54
CA ALA A 49 -1.85 -15.35 10.31
C ALA A 49 -1.09 -16.06 9.17
N GLU A 50 0.21 -15.76 9.04
CA GLU A 50 1.10 -16.37 8.06
C GLU A 50 1.27 -17.88 8.31
N ALA A 51 1.51 -18.29 9.56
CA ALA A 51 1.62 -19.70 9.93
C ALA A 51 0.35 -20.49 9.59
N ARG A 52 -0.84 -19.92 9.86
CA ARG A 52 -2.12 -20.56 9.54
C ARG A 52 -2.37 -20.68 8.04
N LEU A 53 -2.06 -19.65 7.26
CA LEU A 53 -2.21 -19.69 5.80
C LEU A 53 -1.24 -20.70 5.16
N ARG A 54 -0.02 -20.80 5.69
CA ARG A 54 0.97 -21.81 5.29
C ARG A 54 0.50 -23.23 5.63
N GLU A 55 -0.13 -23.44 6.79
CA GLU A 55 -0.74 -24.74 7.17
C GLU A 55 -1.87 -25.16 6.22
N GLN A 56 -2.65 -24.19 5.72
CA GLN A 56 -3.75 -24.42 4.78
C GLN A 56 -3.29 -24.56 3.31
N GLY A 57 -1.99 -24.44 3.03
CA GLY A 57 -1.45 -24.51 1.67
C GLY A 57 -1.88 -23.35 0.77
N ILE A 58 -2.39 -22.26 1.35
CA ILE A 58 -2.80 -21.06 0.61
C ILE A 58 -1.54 -20.23 0.35
N PRO A 59 -1.14 -19.99 -0.91
CA PRO A 59 0.02 -19.16 -1.21
C PRO A 59 -0.17 -17.77 -0.62
N LEU A 60 0.72 -17.38 0.29
CA LEU A 60 0.80 -16.00 0.76
C LEU A 60 1.37 -15.16 -0.38
N ALA A 61 0.48 -14.61 -1.20
CA ALA A 61 0.84 -13.57 -2.16
C ALA A 61 1.27 -12.26 -1.48
N ASN A 62 1.04 -12.12 -0.17
CA ASN A 62 1.27 -10.91 0.61
C ASN A 62 2.35 -11.13 1.67
N SER A 63 3.33 -10.25 1.72
CA SER A 63 4.39 -10.30 2.73
C SER A 63 3.85 -9.88 4.11
N ALA A 64 4.57 -10.22 5.17
CA ALA A 64 4.24 -9.81 6.54
C ALA A 64 3.99 -8.30 6.69
N PRO A 65 4.76 -7.39 6.05
CA PRO A 65 4.46 -5.95 6.04
C PRO A 65 3.11 -5.59 5.39
N THR A 66 2.73 -6.25 4.30
CA THR A 66 1.45 -5.99 3.61
C THR A 66 0.27 -6.44 4.48
N THR A 67 0.39 -7.59 5.12
CA THR A 67 -0.60 -8.10 6.08
C THR A 67 -0.75 -7.17 7.27
N ALA A 68 0.37 -6.72 7.85
CA ALA A 68 0.38 -5.75 8.95
C ALA A 68 -0.28 -4.41 8.57
N ALA A 69 0.00 -3.90 7.37
CA ALA A 69 -0.59 -2.66 6.87
C ALA A 69 -2.11 -2.79 6.68
N LEU A 70 -2.59 -3.91 6.12
CA LEU A 70 -4.02 -4.16 5.98
C LEU A 70 -4.71 -4.24 7.34
N LEU A 71 -4.13 -4.95 8.30
CA LEU A 71 -4.67 -5.05 9.67
C LEU A 71 -4.71 -3.69 10.37
N ALA A 72 -3.65 -2.88 10.23
CA ALA A 72 -3.64 -1.54 10.81
C ALA A 72 -4.69 -0.62 10.15
N TYR A 73 -4.90 -0.76 8.84
CA TYR A 73 -5.95 -0.05 8.13
C TYR A 73 -7.35 -0.49 8.61
N ALA A 74 -7.59 -1.80 8.70
CA ALA A 74 -8.83 -2.37 9.22
C ALA A 74 -9.16 -1.85 10.63
N ASP A 75 -8.20 -1.91 11.55
CA ASP A 75 -8.34 -1.41 12.92
C ASP A 75 -8.67 0.10 12.97
N GLY A 76 -8.21 0.88 11.99
CA GLY A 76 -8.39 2.34 11.94
C GLY A 76 -9.63 2.83 11.19
N ASN A 77 -10.17 2.03 10.26
CA ASN A 77 -11.18 2.50 9.30
C ASN A 77 -12.45 1.63 9.27
N TRP A 78 -12.39 0.37 9.69
CA TRP A 78 -13.56 -0.51 9.69
C TRP A 78 -14.23 -0.47 11.05
N HIS A 79 -15.16 0.48 11.20
CA HIS A 79 -15.91 0.66 12.43
C HIS A 79 -16.79 -0.56 12.70
N ALA A 80 -16.46 -1.28 13.77
CA ALA A 80 -17.30 -2.36 14.25
C ALA A 80 -18.64 -1.81 14.78
N PRO A 81 -19.75 -2.52 14.54
CA PRO A 81 -21.02 -2.21 15.20
C PRO A 81 -20.88 -2.25 16.72
N SER A 82 -21.65 -1.41 17.41
CA SER A 82 -21.65 -1.34 18.88
C SER A 82 -22.16 -2.62 19.55
N VAL A 83 -23.01 -3.37 18.85
CA VAL A 83 -23.56 -4.66 19.27
C VAL A 83 -23.26 -5.69 18.19
N ILE A 84 -22.46 -6.71 18.52
CA ILE A 84 -22.14 -7.81 17.62
C ILE A 84 -22.96 -9.05 18.04
N PRO A 85 -23.70 -9.67 17.12
CA PRO A 85 -24.49 -10.86 17.44
C PRO A 85 -23.65 -12.06 17.86
N ALA A 86 -24.25 -12.99 18.60
CA ALA A 86 -23.58 -14.24 18.98
C ALA A 86 -23.14 -15.02 17.73
N GLY A 87 -21.89 -15.49 17.72
CA GLY A 87 -21.27 -16.21 16.60
C GLY A 87 -20.60 -15.31 15.54
N TRP A 88 -20.88 -14.01 15.56
CA TRP A 88 -20.23 -13.02 14.70
C TRP A 88 -19.04 -12.38 15.40
N SER A 89 -18.14 -11.79 14.61
CA SER A 89 -16.96 -11.09 15.11
C SER A 89 -16.58 -9.94 14.17
N SER A 90 -15.93 -8.94 14.75
CA SER A 90 -15.22 -7.87 14.03
C SER A 90 -13.72 -7.91 14.31
N ASP A 91 -13.22 -8.98 14.95
CA ASP A 91 -11.78 -9.20 15.13
C ASP A 91 -11.19 -9.76 13.83
N TRP A 92 -10.89 -8.85 12.91
CA TRP A 92 -10.39 -9.14 11.57
C TRP A 92 -9.14 -10.03 11.56
N LYS A 93 -8.33 -9.99 12.64
CA LYS A 93 -7.12 -10.82 12.80
C LYS A 93 -7.43 -12.30 12.85
N SER A 94 -8.60 -12.64 13.37
CA SER A 94 -9.02 -14.04 13.45
C SER A 94 -9.56 -14.57 12.12
N TRP A 95 -10.04 -13.69 11.23
CA TRP A 95 -10.78 -14.07 10.02
C TRP A 95 -9.89 -14.66 8.92
N THR A 96 -10.29 -15.80 8.36
CA THR A 96 -9.57 -16.54 7.32
C THR A 96 -9.58 -15.85 5.97
N HIS A 97 -10.69 -15.20 5.61
CA HIS A 97 -10.84 -14.62 4.28
C HIS A 97 -10.34 -13.17 4.16
N LEU A 98 -9.86 -12.56 5.24
CA LEU A 98 -9.41 -11.17 5.24
C LEU A 98 -8.39 -10.90 4.12
N LEU A 99 -7.31 -11.68 4.09
CA LEU A 99 -6.23 -11.50 3.12
C LEU A 99 -6.65 -11.92 1.71
N THR A 100 -7.54 -12.90 1.58
CA THR A 100 -8.06 -13.33 0.29
C THR A 100 -8.91 -12.25 -0.37
N LEU A 101 -9.79 -11.61 0.41
CA LEU A 101 -10.78 -10.66 -0.11
C LEU A 101 -10.22 -9.23 -0.23
N PHE A 102 -9.45 -8.77 0.75
CA PHE A 102 -9.07 -7.36 0.86
C PHE A 102 -7.62 -7.05 0.50
N ALA A 103 -6.75 -8.05 0.39
CA ALA A 103 -5.42 -7.78 -0.13
C ALA A 103 -5.45 -7.66 -1.65
N TYR A 104 -4.55 -6.84 -2.19
CA TYR A 104 -4.38 -6.70 -3.63
C TYR A 104 -3.98 -8.02 -4.26
N SER A 105 -4.62 -8.38 -5.39
CA SER A 105 -4.22 -9.55 -6.14
C SER A 105 -2.77 -9.41 -6.67
N SER A 106 -2.09 -10.55 -6.81
CA SER A 106 -0.79 -10.65 -7.47
C SER A 106 -0.91 -10.87 -8.98
N TYR A 107 -2.09 -10.74 -9.55
CA TYR A 107 -2.36 -11.02 -10.96
C TYR A 107 -2.51 -9.73 -11.76
N PHE A 108 -2.86 -9.87 -13.04
CA PHE A 108 -3.20 -8.76 -13.92
C PHE A 108 -4.27 -7.86 -13.26
N LEU A 109 -3.90 -6.60 -13.04
CA LEU A 109 -4.61 -5.61 -12.22
C LEU A 109 -4.51 -5.92 -10.72
N ARG A 110 -3.77 -5.07 -9.99
CA ARG A 110 -3.67 -5.13 -8.52
C ARG A 110 -4.98 -4.67 -7.88
N LEU A 111 -6.02 -5.49 -8.02
CA LEU A 111 -7.36 -5.23 -7.51
C LEU A 111 -7.65 -6.22 -6.37
N PRO A 112 -8.24 -5.78 -5.24
CA PRO A 112 -8.75 -6.70 -4.22
C PRO A 112 -9.87 -7.58 -4.77
N GLN A 113 -9.96 -8.84 -4.32
CA GLN A 113 -11.02 -9.74 -4.82
C GLN A 113 -12.42 -9.26 -4.44
N ILE A 114 -12.56 -8.59 -3.29
CA ILE A 114 -13.84 -8.01 -2.88
C ILE A 114 -14.33 -6.96 -3.86
N GLU A 115 -13.46 -6.12 -4.41
CA GLU A 115 -13.84 -5.11 -5.41
C GLU A 115 -14.17 -5.76 -6.75
N MET A 116 -13.41 -6.78 -7.16
CA MET A 116 -13.72 -7.57 -8.36
C MET A 116 -15.10 -8.24 -8.24
N LEU A 117 -15.47 -8.71 -7.05
CA LEU A 117 -16.76 -9.33 -6.81
C LEU A 117 -17.89 -8.29 -6.72
N VAL A 118 -17.77 -7.31 -5.84
CA VAL A 118 -18.87 -6.38 -5.54
C VAL A 118 -18.99 -5.30 -6.61
N ASN A 119 -17.91 -4.59 -6.87
CA ASN A 119 -17.93 -3.43 -7.76
C ASN A 119 -17.98 -3.84 -9.23
N VAL A 120 -17.18 -4.84 -9.62
CA VAL A 120 -17.11 -5.27 -11.02
C VAL A 120 -18.18 -6.31 -11.34
N LYS A 121 -18.16 -7.52 -10.75
CA LYS A 121 -19.09 -8.60 -11.11
C LYS A 121 -20.56 -8.22 -10.93
N HIS A 122 -20.89 -7.52 -9.85
CA HIS A 122 -22.26 -7.17 -9.49
C HIS A 122 -22.62 -5.71 -9.82
N GLY A 123 -21.69 -4.92 -10.38
CA GLY A 123 -21.96 -3.56 -10.80
C GLY A 123 -22.38 -2.62 -9.66
N ILE A 124 -21.97 -2.88 -8.41
CA ILE A 124 -22.33 -2.04 -7.26
C ILE A 124 -21.21 -1.03 -7.01
N PRO A 125 -21.33 0.25 -7.41
CA PRO A 125 -20.26 1.22 -7.24
C PRO A 125 -20.11 1.65 -5.77
N GLY A 126 -18.88 1.87 -5.32
CA GLY A 126 -18.61 2.44 -3.99
C GLY A 126 -17.53 1.69 -3.21
N GLU A 127 -17.19 2.24 -2.04
CA GLU A 127 -16.18 1.64 -1.17
C GLU A 127 -16.81 0.51 -0.32
N VAL A 128 -16.24 -0.69 -0.39
CA VAL A 128 -16.65 -1.83 0.43
C VAL A 128 -16.04 -1.72 1.83
N ARG A 129 -16.89 -1.55 2.84
CA ARG A 129 -16.50 -1.42 4.25
C ARG A 129 -17.04 -2.59 5.08
N PRO A 130 -16.17 -3.54 5.47
CA PRO A 130 -16.53 -4.65 6.35
C PRO A 130 -17.12 -4.18 7.67
N LEU A 131 -18.17 -4.86 8.13
CA LEU A 131 -18.80 -4.60 9.43
C LEU A 131 -18.52 -5.74 10.40
N MET A 132 -18.80 -6.98 9.97
CA MET A 132 -18.59 -8.19 10.77
C MET A 132 -18.56 -9.45 9.90
N PHE A 133 -18.03 -10.54 10.44
CA PHE A 133 -17.97 -11.83 9.76
C PHE A 133 -18.36 -12.97 10.71
N HIS A 134 -18.66 -14.14 10.14
CA HIS A 134 -19.01 -15.34 10.90
C HIS A 134 -18.16 -16.54 10.47
N HIS A 135 -17.27 -17.02 11.36
CA HIS A 135 -16.32 -18.11 11.08
C HIS A 135 -17.00 -19.39 10.60
N ALA A 136 -17.96 -19.92 11.37
CA ALA A 136 -18.52 -21.24 11.04
C ALA A 136 -19.48 -21.24 9.84
N ARG A 137 -19.80 -20.06 9.29
CA ARG A 137 -20.69 -19.89 8.14
C ARG A 137 -19.95 -19.39 6.92
N ASP A 138 -18.65 -19.09 7.04
CA ASP A 138 -17.86 -18.40 6.03
C ASP A 138 -18.62 -17.22 5.42
N ALA A 139 -19.08 -16.29 6.27
CA ALA A 139 -19.93 -15.18 5.85
C ALA A 139 -19.34 -13.82 6.23
N LEU A 140 -19.61 -12.81 5.40
CA LEU A 140 -19.22 -11.42 5.60
C LEU A 140 -20.45 -10.52 5.48
N VAL A 141 -20.60 -9.58 6.40
CA VAL A 141 -21.53 -8.45 6.29
C VAL A 141 -20.70 -7.18 6.13
N PHE A 142 -21.06 -6.38 5.14
CA PHE A 142 -20.35 -5.16 4.79
C PHE A 142 -21.31 -4.11 4.24
N GLN A 143 -20.92 -2.85 4.37
CA GLN A 143 -21.63 -1.74 3.74
C GLN A 143 -20.89 -1.28 2.48
N VAL A 144 -21.64 -0.79 1.49
CA VAL A 144 -21.10 -0.08 0.34
C VAL A 144 -21.58 1.36 0.40
N ASP A 145 -20.61 2.27 0.46
CA ASP A 145 -20.89 3.70 0.38
C ASP A 145 -21.04 4.11 -1.08
N VAL A 146 -22.29 4.08 -1.55
CA VAL A 146 -22.64 4.41 -2.93
C VAL A 146 -22.69 5.93 -3.09
N PRO A 147 -21.90 6.52 -4.00
CA PRO A 147 -22.02 7.93 -4.34
C PRO A 147 -23.45 8.23 -4.84
N ASP A 148 -24.00 9.39 -4.47
CA ASP A 148 -25.27 9.94 -4.98
C ASP A 148 -26.60 9.31 -4.49
N THR A 149 -26.61 8.11 -3.89
CA THR A 149 -27.86 7.53 -3.33
C THR A 149 -28.19 7.99 -1.92
N GLY A 150 -27.34 8.81 -1.30
CA GLY A 150 -27.59 9.44 0.00
C GLY A 150 -27.60 8.48 1.20
N GLY A 151 -27.15 7.23 1.03
CA GLY A 151 -27.11 6.23 2.09
C GLY A 151 -26.25 5.03 1.74
N ALA A 152 -25.65 4.42 2.76
CA ALA A 152 -24.90 3.18 2.66
C ALA A 152 -25.85 1.98 2.47
N GLN A 153 -25.51 1.08 1.56
CA GLN A 153 -26.26 -0.18 1.37
C GLN A 153 -25.53 -1.30 2.08
N VAL A 154 -26.26 -2.13 2.82
CA VAL A 154 -25.65 -3.26 3.53
C VAL A 154 -25.88 -4.55 2.75
N HIS A 155 -24.84 -5.36 2.69
CA HIS A 155 -24.78 -6.58 1.93
C HIS A 155 -24.28 -7.74 2.78
N TYR A 156 -24.67 -8.94 2.36
CA TYR A 156 -24.24 -10.20 2.92
C TYR A 156 -23.55 -11.01 1.81
N LEU A 157 -22.34 -11.48 2.08
CA LEU A 157 -21.57 -12.35 1.20
C LEU A 157 -21.41 -13.72 1.86
N ASP A 158 -21.90 -14.75 1.17
CA ASP A 158 -21.50 -16.14 1.43
C ASP A 158 -20.12 -16.34 0.78
N CYS A 159 -19.07 -16.39 1.58
CA CYS A 159 -17.69 -16.53 1.12
C CYS A 159 -17.39 -17.94 0.59
N ALA A 160 -18.14 -18.96 1.02
CA ALA A 160 -17.94 -20.32 0.53
C ALA A 160 -18.47 -20.47 -0.92
N ARG A 161 -19.58 -19.81 -1.24
CA ARG A 161 -20.22 -19.88 -2.56
C ARG A 161 -19.95 -18.67 -3.45
N PHE A 162 -19.41 -17.59 -2.89
CA PHE A 162 -19.28 -16.29 -3.54
C PHE A 162 -20.62 -15.75 -4.06
N GLU A 163 -21.68 -15.94 -3.26
CA GLU A 163 -23.02 -15.42 -3.54
C GLU A 163 -23.26 -14.14 -2.76
N LEU A 164 -23.67 -13.09 -3.47
CA LEU A 164 -23.95 -11.77 -2.91
C LEU A 164 -25.45 -11.58 -2.68
N TRP A 165 -25.78 -11.03 -1.53
CA TRP A 165 -27.15 -10.73 -1.11
C TRP A 165 -27.21 -9.29 -0.59
N THR A 166 -28.38 -8.67 -0.72
CA THR A 166 -28.67 -7.34 -0.17
C THR A 166 -29.83 -7.43 0.80
N TYR A 167 -29.82 -6.60 1.83
CA TYR A 167 -30.92 -6.52 2.79
C TYR A 167 -32.05 -5.68 2.18
N ALA A 168 -33.29 -6.19 2.24
CA ALA A 168 -34.44 -5.43 1.77
C ALA A 168 -34.60 -4.15 2.60
N ARG A 169 -34.55 -2.98 1.94
CA ARG A 169 -34.37 -1.65 2.55
C ARG A 169 -35.57 -1.14 3.37
N GLU A 170 -36.65 -1.90 3.48
CA GLU A 170 -37.90 -1.42 4.11
C GLU A 170 -37.95 -1.65 5.62
N ASP A 171 -37.12 -2.55 6.17
CA ASP A 171 -37.28 -3.04 7.55
C ASP A 171 -36.11 -2.67 8.50
N VAL A 172 -35.08 -1.95 8.03
CA VAL A 172 -33.86 -1.67 8.81
C VAL A 172 -33.32 -0.28 8.51
N ASP A 173 -33.41 0.63 9.48
CA ASP A 173 -32.97 2.03 9.36
C ASP A 173 -31.53 2.25 9.87
N THR A 174 -31.01 1.34 10.70
CA THR A 174 -29.68 1.46 11.33
C THR A 174 -28.86 0.17 11.28
N ILE A 175 -27.52 0.31 11.36
CA ILE A 175 -26.60 -0.84 11.46
C ILE A 175 -26.86 -1.63 12.75
N GLU A 176 -27.27 -0.97 13.83
CA GLU A 176 -27.64 -1.59 15.09
C GLU A 176 -28.87 -2.50 14.95
N GLU A 177 -29.93 -2.01 14.28
CA GLU A 177 -31.13 -2.81 14.00
C GLU A 177 -30.80 -4.00 13.10
N LEU A 178 -29.92 -3.81 12.12
CA LEU A 178 -29.41 -4.89 11.29
C LEU A 178 -28.75 -5.98 12.14
N CYS A 179 -27.88 -5.58 13.07
CA CYS A 179 -27.19 -6.51 13.95
C CYS A 179 -28.20 -7.26 14.83
N LEU A 180 -29.20 -6.58 15.38
CA LEU A 180 -30.26 -7.22 16.16
C LEU A 180 -31.06 -8.23 15.32
N LEU A 181 -31.40 -7.89 14.08
CA LEU A 181 -32.10 -8.76 13.14
C LEU A 181 -31.30 -10.02 12.82
N ILE A 182 -30.00 -9.85 12.49
CA ILE A 182 -29.08 -10.97 12.23
C ILE A 182 -28.91 -11.84 13.48
N GLY A 183 -28.84 -11.24 14.67
CA GLY A 183 -28.70 -11.97 15.93
C GLY A 183 -29.94 -12.74 16.36
N ALA A 184 -31.13 -12.28 15.96
CA ALA A 184 -32.38 -12.99 16.17
C ALA A 184 -32.56 -14.14 15.17
N ALA A 185 -31.95 -14.05 13.98
CA ALA A 185 -32.06 -15.05 12.95
C ALA A 185 -31.16 -16.27 13.21
N SER A 186 -31.78 -17.43 13.38
CA SER A 186 -31.06 -18.70 13.52
C SER A 186 -30.40 -19.14 12.21
N THR A 187 -30.86 -18.65 11.06
CA THR A 187 -30.37 -18.96 9.70
C THR A 187 -30.44 -17.71 8.80
N PRO A 188 -29.59 -17.58 7.76
CA PRO A 188 -29.66 -16.46 6.81
C PRO A 188 -31.06 -16.27 6.19
N GLU A 189 -31.82 -17.35 6.01
CA GLU A 189 -33.18 -17.35 5.48
C GLU A 189 -34.20 -16.71 6.43
N GLY A 190 -33.86 -16.56 7.72
CA GLY A 190 -34.66 -15.83 8.70
C GLY A 190 -34.54 -14.31 8.57
N VAL A 191 -33.58 -13.84 7.77
CA VAL A 191 -33.38 -12.43 7.45
C VAL A 191 -33.93 -12.19 6.02
N PRO A 192 -34.69 -11.11 5.77
CA PRO A 192 -35.14 -10.75 4.43
C PRO A 192 -33.95 -10.32 3.55
N LEU A 193 -33.36 -11.30 2.88
CA LEU A 193 -32.26 -11.14 1.94
C LEU A 193 -32.77 -11.30 0.50
N VAL A 194 -32.32 -10.41 -0.38
CA VAL A 194 -32.54 -10.51 -1.83
C VAL A 194 -31.22 -10.84 -2.49
N ARG A 195 -31.19 -11.91 -3.29
CA ARG A 195 -30.00 -12.29 -4.06
C ARG A 195 -29.68 -11.18 -5.04
N VAL A 196 -28.42 -10.80 -5.12
CA VAL A 196 -27.91 -9.89 -6.14
C VAL A 196 -27.35 -10.73 -7.28
N ASP A 197 -27.97 -10.64 -8.45
CA ASP A 197 -27.46 -11.32 -9.63
C ASP A 197 -26.22 -10.61 -10.20
N PRO A 198 -25.32 -11.33 -10.89
CA PRO A 198 -24.21 -10.72 -11.61
C PRO A 198 -24.71 -9.76 -12.69
N ASP A 199 -23.99 -8.66 -12.85
CA ASP A 199 -24.20 -7.71 -13.94
C ASP A 199 -23.53 -8.25 -15.22
N PRO A 200 -24.25 -8.37 -16.36
CA PRO A 200 -23.68 -8.87 -17.61
C PRO A 200 -22.44 -8.08 -18.09
N ASP A 201 -22.43 -6.76 -17.89
CA ASP A 201 -21.30 -5.91 -18.27
C ASP A 201 -20.11 -6.15 -17.32
N GLY A 202 -20.39 -6.29 -16.03
CA GLY A 202 -19.44 -6.76 -15.01
C GLY A 202 -18.79 -8.11 -15.35
N GLU A 203 -19.56 -9.11 -15.75
CA GLU A 203 -19.04 -10.41 -16.15
C GLU A 203 -18.17 -10.32 -17.41
N ALA A 204 -18.55 -9.48 -18.37
CA ALA A 204 -17.76 -9.21 -19.58
C ALA A 204 -16.42 -8.53 -19.21
N ALA A 205 -16.44 -7.57 -18.28
CA ALA A 205 -15.22 -6.94 -17.77
C ALA A 205 -14.30 -7.97 -17.10
N ILE A 206 -14.83 -8.85 -16.24
CA ILE A 206 -14.03 -9.92 -15.60
C ILE A 206 -13.37 -10.83 -16.64
N LYS A 207 -14.10 -11.25 -17.68
CA LYS A 207 -13.52 -12.07 -18.76
C LYS A 207 -12.35 -11.36 -19.45
N ARG A 208 -12.44 -10.04 -19.63
CA ARG A 208 -11.36 -9.22 -20.21
C ARG A 208 -10.16 -9.09 -19.26
N ILE A 209 -10.40 -8.93 -17.96
CA ILE A 209 -9.33 -8.97 -16.93
C ILE A 209 -8.60 -10.31 -16.99
N LEU A 210 -9.33 -11.43 -16.99
CA LEU A 210 -8.73 -12.77 -17.09
C LEU A 210 -7.97 -12.99 -18.40
N ALA A 211 -8.40 -12.34 -19.49
CA ALA A 211 -7.72 -12.35 -20.78
C ALA A 211 -6.55 -11.34 -20.88
N ARG A 212 -6.23 -10.61 -19.80
CA ARG A 212 -5.19 -9.58 -19.75
C ARG A 212 -5.39 -8.44 -20.76
N ASP A 213 -6.63 -8.08 -21.06
CA ASP A 213 -6.96 -6.98 -21.97
C ASP A 213 -6.81 -5.62 -21.26
N GLU A 214 -5.71 -4.91 -21.52
CA GLU A 214 -5.42 -3.58 -20.93
C GLU A 214 -6.48 -2.52 -21.25
N SER A 215 -7.22 -2.66 -22.36
CA SER A 215 -8.28 -1.71 -22.70
C SER A 215 -9.48 -1.79 -21.74
N VAL A 216 -9.52 -2.80 -20.86
CA VAL A 216 -10.54 -2.90 -19.79
C VAL A 216 -10.35 -1.84 -18.71
N VAL A 217 -9.13 -1.32 -18.51
CA VAL A 217 -8.80 -0.37 -17.42
C VAL A 217 -9.65 0.89 -17.49
N ALA A 218 -9.80 1.46 -18.68
CA ALA A 218 -10.61 2.68 -18.88
C ALA A 218 -12.11 2.43 -18.65
N ALA A 219 -12.60 1.23 -18.98
CA ALA A 219 -13.98 0.85 -18.68
C ALA A 219 -14.19 0.67 -17.16
N LEU A 220 -13.26 -0.02 -16.49
CA LEU A 220 -13.29 -0.19 -15.03
C LEU A 220 -13.30 1.13 -14.27
N GLU A 221 -12.45 2.08 -14.66
CA GLU A 221 -12.40 3.40 -14.04
C GLU A 221 -13.73 4.14 -14.16
N ARG A 222 -14.33 4.14 -15.35
CA ARG A 222 -15.52 4.93 -15.64
C ARG A 222 -16.80 4.30 -15.10
N GLU A 223 -16.92 2.99 -15.20
CA GLU A 223 -18.21 2.30 -15.04
C GLU A 223 -18.34 1.57 -13.70
N PHE A 224 -17.23 1.17 -13.08
CA PHE A 224 -17.27 0.26 -11.92
C PHE A 224 -16.56 0.81 -10.67
N LEU A 225 -15.31 1.29 -10.82
CA LEU A 225 -14.42 1.57 -9.70
C LEU A 225 -14.30 3.06 -9.34
N GLY A 226 -14.49 3.96 -10.31
CA GLY A 226 -14.20 5.40 -10.13
C GLY A 226 -12.71 5.74 -10.08
N TYR A 227 -11.82 4.75 -10.30
CA TYR A 227 -10.37 4.93 -10.39
C TYR A 227 -9.75 3.93 -11.38
N ALA A 228 -8.64 4.31 -12.01
CA ALA A 228 -7.88 3.40 -12.88
C ALA A 228 -7.02 2.40 -12.06
N PRO A 229 -7.33 1.09 -12.06
CA PRO A 229 -6.51 0.11 -11.39
C PRO A 229 -5.13 -0.01 -12.05
N ARG A 230 -4.09 -0.24 -11.25
CA ARG A 230 -2.72 -0.38 -11.75
C ARG A 230 -2.54 -1.72 -12.47
N VAL A 231 -2.11 -1.65 -13.72
CA VAL A 231 -1.64 -2.81 -14.50
C VAL A 231 -0.30 -3.31 -13.94
N THR A 232 -0.20 -4.64 -13.86
CA THR A 232 1.00 -5.38 -13.46
C THR A 232 1.69 -5.97 -14.66
N THR A 233 3.02 -6.00 -14.62
CA THR A 233 3.80 -6.76 -15.61
C THR A 233 3.94 -8.22 -15.15
N PRO A 234 4.16 -9.18 -16.07
CA PRO A 234 4.37 -10.58 -15.68
C PRO A 234 5.49 -10.76 -14.65
N GLU A 235 6.54 -9.95 -14.72
CA GLU A 235 7.62 -9.95 -13.73
C GLU A 235 7.12 -9.50 -12.35
N GLU A 236 6.22 -8.52 -12.27
CA GLU A 236 5.62 -8.10 -10.99
C GLU A 236 4.69 -9.18 -10.40
N GLU A 237 4.11 -10.04 -11.24
CA GLU A 237 3.20 -11.11 -10.82
C GLU A 237 3.94 -12.38 -10.33
N LEU A 238 5.13 -12.65 -10.88
CA LEU A 238 5.94 -13.84 -10.58
C LEU A 238 6.79 -13.71 -9.32
N VAL A 239 6.97 -12.50 -8.82
CA VAL A 239 7.85 -12.21 -7.70
C VAL A 239 7.03 -12.30 -6.42
N SER A 240 7.31 -13.30 -5.57
CA SER A 240 6.70 -13.38 -4.24
C SER A 240 6.92 -12.04 -3.51
N ALA A 241 5.99 -11.64 -2.63
CA ALA A 241 6.14 -10.37 -1.94
C ALA A 241 7.48 -10.25 -1.17
N ASP A 242 8.04 -11.39 -0.72
CA ASP A 242 9.38 -11.47 -0.11
C ASP A 242 10.51 -11.23 -1.12
N GLU A 243 10.37 -11.74 -2.35
CA GLU A 243 11.31 -11.49 -3.43
C GLU A 243 11.22 -10.04 -3.91
N GLN A 244 10.03 -9.43 -3.90
CA GLN A 244 9.86 -8.00 -4.21
C GLN A 244 10.55 -7.15 -3.16
N ASP A 245 10.37 -7.48 -1.88
CA ASP A 245 11.05 -6.81 -0.76
C ASP A 245 12.56 -7.00 -0.85
N ARG A 246 13.04 -8.21 -1.17
CA ARG A 246 14.46 -8.50 -1.41
C ARG A 246 15.05 -7.62 -2.52
N VAL A 247 14.40 -7.57 -3.68
CA VAL A 247 14.87 -6.76 -4.82
C VAL A 247 14.84 -5.27 -4.50
N LEU A 248 13.80 -4.78 -3.80
CA LEU A 248 13.73 -3.38 -3.36
C LEU A 248 14.81 -3.06 -2.34
N ARG A 249 15.07 -3.97 -1.41
CA ARG A 249 16.15 -3.88 -0.43
C ARG A 249 17.50 -3.83 -1.13
N GLU A 250 17.79 -4.73 -2.06
CA GLU A 250 19.04 -4.70 -2.84
C GLU A 250 19.22 -3.39 -3.62
N LYS A 251 18.17 -2.89 -4.28
CA LYS A 251 18.23 -1.61 -5.01
C LYS A 251 18.49 -0.42 -4.09
N LEU A 252 17.85 -0.37 -2.92
CA LEU A 252 18.09 0.70 -1.96
C LEU A 252 19.50 0.61 -1.37
N ALA A 253 19.97 -0.61 -1.09
CA ALA A 253 21.32 -0.86 -0.61
C ALA A 253 22.38 -0.40 -1.61
N ASP A 254 22.22 -0.76 -2.88
CA ASP A 254 23.09 -0.31 -3.96
C ASP A 254 23.06 1.20 -4.14
N GLY A 255 21.88 1.82 -4.02
CA GLY A 255 21.72 3.26 -4.04
C GLY A 255 22.54 3.95 -2.95
N ILE A 256 22.43 3.48 -1.70
CA ILE A 256 23.19 4.02 -0.56
C ILE A 256 24.70 3.84 -0.78
N ARG A 257 25.15 2.64 -1.17
CA ARG A 257 26.57 2.36 -1.43
C ARG A 257 27.16 3.27 -2.52
N ARG A 258 26.46 3.41 -3.65
CA ARG A 258 26.91 4.29 -4.75
C ARG A 258 26.97 5.75 -4.31
N THR A 259 25.96 6.23 -3.58
CA THR A 259 25.95 7.60 -3.08
C THR A 259 27.10 7.85 -2.10
N ARG A 260 27.38 6.92 -1.18
CA ARG A 260 28.53 7.01 -0.25
C ARG A 260 29.87 7.06 -1.00
N ALA A 261 30.08 6.17 -1.97
CA ALA A 261 31.29 6.16 -2.77
C ALA A 261 31.49 7.49 -3.52
N ASN A 262 30.42 8.02 -4.12
CA ASN A 262 30.47 9.30 -4.82
C ASN A 262 30.72 10.49 -3.88
N ILE A 263 30.18 10.45 -2.65
CA ILE A 263 30.46 11.48 -1.63
C ILE A 263 31.93 11.44 -1.25
N GLN A 264 32.48 10.25 -1.01
CA GLN A 264 33.88 10.09 -0.65
C GLN A 264 34.81 10.60 -1.76
N GLU A 265 34.58 10.21 -3.02
CA GLU A 265 35.34 10.71 -4.17
C GLU A 265 35.28 12.25 -4.25
N ALA A 266 34.10 12.84 -4.06
CA ALA A 266 33.94 14.29 -4.09
C ALA A 266 34.57 15.02 -2.90
N GLU A 267 34.65 14.39 -1.73
CA GLU A 267 35.37 14.93 -0.56
C GLU A 267 36.88 14.92 -0.77
N GLU A 268 37.42 13.87 -1.39
CA GLU A 268 38.82 13.76 -1.77
C GLU A 268 39.19 14.87 -2.79
N GLU A 269 38.39 15.02 -3.87
CA GLU A 269 38.58 16.10 -4.85
C GLU A 269 38.43 17.50 -4.23
N LEU A 270 37.49 17.69 -3.29
CA LEU A 270 37.34 18.96 -2.58
C LEU A 270 38.56 19.28 -1.70
N ALA A 271 39.16 18.26 -1.07
CA ALA A 271 40.35 18.43 -0.24
C ALA A 271 41.59 18.77 -1.08
N GLU A 272 41.76 18.14 -2.24
CA GLU A 272 42.82 18.48 -3.20
C GLU A 272 42.66 19.93 -3.69
N TYR A 273 41.46 20.31 -4.12
CA TYR A 273 41.17 21.67 -4.58
C TYR A 273 41.37 22.72 -3.49
N ALA A 274 41.06 22.40 -2.24
CA ALA A 274 41.31 23.28 -1.10
C ALA A 274 42.81 23.47 -0.81
N GLN A 275 43.65 22.46 -1.06
CA GLN A 275 45.10 22.58 -0.93
C GLN A 275 45.67 23.48 -2.03
N GLU A 276 45.28 23.25 -3.30
CA GLU A 276 45.71 24.09 -4.43
C GLU A 276 45.36 25.56 -4.20
N LEU A 277 44.12 25.84 -3.78
CA LEU A 277 43.66 27.20 -3.48
C LEU A 277 44.44 27.86 -2.33
N ALA A 278 44.86 27.08 -1.34
CA ALA A 278 45.67 27.57 -0.22
C ALA A 278 47.10 27.93 -0.67
N GLU A 279 47.70 27.12 -1.54
CA GLU A 279 49.01 27.40 -2.15
C GLU A 279 48.96 28.67 -3.01
N GLU A 280 47.94 28.84 -3.84
CA GLU A 280 47.75 30.05 -4.65
C GLU A 280 47.62 31.32 -3.79
N LEU A 281 46.84 31.25 -2.72
CA LEU A 281 46.71 32.34 -1.74
C LEU A 281 48.05 32.72 -1.11
N GLU A 282 48.91 31.75 -0.83
CA GLU A 282 50.24 31.97 -0.24
C GLU A 282 51.21 32.63 -1.22
N THR A 283 51.12 32.31 -2.51
CA THR A 283 51.96 32.96 -3.55
C THR A 283 51.61 34.43 -3.80
N GLY A 284 50.46 34.89 -3.31
CA GLY A 284 50.14 36.32 -3.22
C GLY A 284 49.87 37.02 -4.55
N VAL A 285 49.53 36.29 -5.62
CA VAL A 285 49.12 36.86 -6.91
C VAL A 285 47.60 37.05 -6.91
N PRO A 286 47.08 38.28 -6.77
CA PRO A 286 45.65 38.53 -6.85
C PRO A 286 45.24 38.40 -8.33
N SER A 287 44.37 37.45 -8.63
CA SER A 287 43.75 37.29 -9.94
C SER A 287 42.22 37.25 -9.77
N GLU A 288 41.47 37.75 -10.76
CA GLU A 288 40.01 37.57 -10.80
C GLU A 288 39.63 36.08 -10.75
N GLN A 289 40.55 35.20 -11.14
CA GLN A 289 40.43 33.75 -11.14
C GLN A 289 40.35 33.18 -9.72
N LEU A 290 41.09 33.74 -8.76
CA LEU A 290 41.07 33.31 -7.37
C LEU A 290 39.69 33.48 -6.70
N GLU A 291 38.97 34.56 -7.03
CA GLU A 291 37.60 34.76 -6.53
C GLU A 291 36.58 33.82 -7.18
N GLU A 292 36.82 33.43 -8.43
CA GLU A 292 36.03 32.41 -9.13
C GLU A 292 36.28 31.02 -8.51
N ASP A 293 37.54 30.70 -8.22
CA ASP A 293 37.95 29.42 -7.64
C ASP A 293 37.45 29.27 -6.19
N GLN A 294 37.49 30.34 -5.39
CA GLN A 294 36.86 30.37 -4.07
C GLN A 294 35.35 30.14 -4.15
N ARG A 295 34.65 30.75 -5.12
CA ARG A 295 33.22 30.53 -5.33
C ARG A 295 32.94 29.08 -5.74
N ALA A 296 33.72 28.53 -6.66
CA ALA A 296 33.61 27.14 -7.09
C ALA A 296 33.82 26.16 -5.92
N HIS A 297 34.81 26.40 -5.06
CA HIS A 297 35.05 25.60 -3.85
C HIS A 297 33.84 25.63 -2.89
N VAL A 298 33.25 26.81 -2.65
CA VAL A 298 32.05 26.95 -1.80
C VAL A 298 30.85 26.20 -2.41
N GLU A 299 30.65 26.29 -3.72
CA GLU A 299 29.58 25.57 -4.43
C GLU A 299 29.77 24.05 -4.37
N MET A 300 31.01 23.57 -4.55
CA MET A 300 31.34 22.14 -4.46
C MET A 300 31.09 21.62 -3.04
N ARG A 301 31.54 22.34 -2.01
CA ARG A 301 31.27 21.99 -0.62
C ARG A 301 29.78 21.93 -0.31
N ALA A 302 29.00 22.91 -0.79
CA ALA A 302 27.56 22.92 -0.62
C ALA A 302 26.89 21.71 -1.29
N ALA A 303 27.35 21.31 -2.49
CA ALA A 303 26.84 20.14 -3.19
C ALA A 303 27.16 18.82 -2.47
N VAL A 304 28.35 18.69 -1.88
CA VAL A 304 28.73 17.53 -1.07
C VAL A 304 27.86 17.42 0.19
N GLU A 305 27.62 18.53 0.89
CA GLU A 305 26.74 18.54 2.07
C GLU A 305 25.27 18.23 1.72
N GLU A 306 24.79 18.69 0.57
CA GLU A 306 23.47 18.29 0.06
C GLU A 306 23.40 16.78 -0.21
N ALA A 307 24.46 16.22 -0.81
CA ALA A 307 24.55 14.79 -1.08
C ALA A 307 24.57 13.95 0.21
N LYS A 308 25.35 14.38 1.21
CA LYS A 308 25.36 13.76 2.55
C LYS A 308 23.99 13.76 3.21
N THR A 309 23.28 14.89 3.12
CA THR A 309 21.92 15.00 3.67
C THR A 309 20.98 13.98 3.02
N LYS A 310 21.01 13.85 1.69
CA LYS A 310 20.19 12.85 0.98
C LYS A 310 20.59 11.41 1.28
N ALA A 311 21.89 11.13 1.41
CA ALA A 311 22.37 9.82 1.83
C ALA A 311 21.82 9.46 3.22
N ALA A 312 21.87 10.39 4.17
CA ALA A 312 21.32 10.20 5.51
C ALA A 312 19.79 9.99 5.49
N GLU A 313 19.04 10.67 4.62
CA GLU A 313 17.61 10.41 4.43
C GLU A 313 17.34 8.97 3.94
N TRP A 314 18.15 8.48 3.02
CA TRP A 314 18.01 7.11 2.49
C TRP A 314 18.40 6.06 3.52
N GLU A 315 19.42 6.31 4.31
CA GLU A 315 19.80 5.47 5.45
C GLU A 315 18.71 5.44 6.51
N LEU A 316 18.12 6.59 6.85
CA LEU A 316 16.99 6.65 7.79
C LEU A 316 15.78 5.87 7.26
N LEU A 317 15.50 5.97 5.96
CA LEU A 317 14.45 5.19 5.31
C LEU A 317 14.74 3.68 5.40
N TRP A 318 15.99 3.27 5.16
CA TRP A 318 16.44 1.90 5.34
C TRP A 318 16.23 1.44 6.79
N GLU A 319 16.74 2.19 7.76
CA GLU A 319 16.68 1.83 9.18
C GLU A 319 15.25 1.69 9.69
N SER A 320 14.36 2.58 9.22
CA SER A 320 12.93 2.54 9.53
C SER A 320 12.27 1.24 9.04
N LYS A 321 12.67 0.73 7.88
CA LYS A 321 12.07 -0.45 7.23
C LYS A 321 12.74 -1.77 7.61
N TYR A 322 14.07 -1.82 7.59
CA TYR A 322 14.86 -3.06 7.65
C TYR A 322 15.71 -3.17 8.93
N GLY A 323 15.70 -2.14 9.79
CA GLY A 323 16.56 -2.06 10.97
C GLY A 323 17.95 -1.50 10.65
N LYS A 324 18.82 -1.45 11.67
CA LYS A 324 20.15 -0.83 11.54
C LYS A 324 20.91 -1.39 10.34
N TRP A 325 21.48 -0.49 9.55
CA TRP A 325 22.38 -0.86 8.47
C TRP A 325 23.64 -1.50 9.07
N VAL A 326 23.94 -2.73 8.66
CA VAL A 326 25.21 -3.41 8.97
C VAL A 326 25.91 -3.56 7.63
N GLU A 327 27.03 -2.86 7.48
CA GLU A 327 27.91 -3.00 6.32
C GLU A 327 28.65 -4.34 6.51
N GLU A 328 28.33 -5.31 5.64
CA GLU A 328 29.02 -6.62 5.61
C GLU A 328 30.41 -6.52 4.99
#